data_AF-A0A6M2DZ47-F1
#
_entry.id   AF-A0A6M2DZ47-F1
#
_cell.length_a   1.000
_cell.length_b   1.000
_cell.length_c   1.000
_cell.angle_alpha   90.00
_cell.angle_beta   90.00
_cell.angle_gamma   90.00
#
_symmetry.space_group_name_H-M   'P 1'
#
loop_
_entity.id
_entity.type
_entity.pdbx_description
1 polymer ?
#
loop_
_entity_poly.entity_id
_entity_poly.type
_entity_poly.pdbx_seq_one_letter_code
_entity_poly.pdbx_strand_id
1 'polypeptide(L)'
;MSPNFNTTGIIMISLALLCDAVIGNVQEKAMKEFSAPNAEVVLYSYSIGFIYLFIILLATNNLLSGIQFCAMHPYETYGYGLLFSLTGYLGIQIVLTLVCTCGAPTAASVTTARKAVTIALSFVFFNKPFTMQYVWSGCIVLLGIYLNMYSKRNPDAFNNIKQTVNSLYYSISDKIRKRTHSPNRRLLINI
;
A
#
# COMPACT_ATOMS: atom_id res chain seq x y z
N MET A 1 -22.22 -14.29 9.53
CA MET A 1 -21.58 -13.14 10.19
C MET A 1 -21.28 -12.09 9.13
N SER A 2 -22.01 -10.97 9.15
CA SER A 2 -21.78 -9.84 8.24
C SER A 2 -20.47 -9.13 8.62
N PRO A 3 -19.65 -8.71 7.65
CA PRO A 3 -18.48 -7.88 7.94
C PRO A 3 -18.96 -6.55 8.53
N ASN A 4 -18.49 -6.23 9.74
CA ASN A 4 -18.78 -4.95 10.39
C ASN A 4 -17.77 -3.93 9.85
N PHE A 5 -18.22 -3.10 8.91
CA PHE A 5 -17.39 -2.04 8.32
C PHE A 5 -17.19 -0.92 9.33
N ASN A 6 -16.18 -1.05 10.18
CA ASN A 6 -15.77 0.02 11.09
C ASN A 6 -14.90 1.03 10.32
N THR A 7 -15.38 2.26 10.19
CA THR A 7 -14.66 3.37 9.54
C THR A 7 -13.26 3.58 10.12
N THR A 8 -13.07 3.33 11.41
CA THR A 8 -11.76 3.40 12.07
C THR A 8 -10.79 2.38 11.48
N GLY A 9 -11.25 1.16 11.21
CA GLY A 9 -10.44 0.11 10.59
C GLY A 9 -10.04 0.47 9.16
N ILE A 10 -10.94 1.10 8.40
CA ILE A 10 -10.66 1.59 7.05
C ILE A 10 -9.55 2.64 7.08
N ILE A 11 -9.66 3.64 7.97
CA ILE A 11 -8.66 4.70 8.13
C ILE A 11 -7.29 4.11 8.51
N MET A 12 -7.25 3.17 9.45
CA MET A 12 -6.00 2.52 9.87
C MET A 12 -5.34 1.76 8.73
N ILE A 13 -6.11 1.01 7.93
CA ILE A 13 -5.57 0.28 6.76
C ILE A 13 -5.08 1.26 5.69
N SER A 14 -5.80 2.35 5.43
CA SER A 14 -5.36 3.37 4.48
C SER A 14 -4.04 4.03 4.90
N LEU A 15 -3.89 4.38 6.18
CA LEU A 15 -2.64 4.92 6.72
C LEU A 15 -1.50 3.89 6.65
N ALA A 16 -1.77 2.62 6.97
CA ALA A 16 -0.78 1.55 6.88
C ALA A 16 -0.25 1.39 5.44
N LEU A 17 -1.13 1.42 4.44
CA LEU A 17 -0.74 1.34 3.03
C LEU A 17 0.10 2.54 2.57
N LEU A 18 -0.19 3.74 3.08
CA LEU A 18 0.63 4.93 2.81
C LEU A 18 2.03 4.78 3.43
N CYS A 19 2.11 4.32 4.67
CA CYS A 19 3.38 4.03 5.33
C CYS A 19 4.19 2.96 4.57
N ASP A 20 3.56 1.86 4.14
CA ASP A 20 4.21 0.82 3.34
C ASP A 20 4.80 1.38 2.03
N ALA A 21 4.07 2.29 1.37
CA ALA A 21 4.56 2.95 0.16
C ALA A 21 5.74 3.89 0.43
N VAL A 22 5.71 4.63 1.55
CA VAL A 22 6.84 5.48 1.98
C VAL A 22 8.05 4.63 2.32
N ILE A 23 7.88 3.56 3.09
CA ILE A 23 8.96 2.65 3.50
C ILE A 23 9.65 2.06 2.27
N GLY A 24 8.90 1.56 1.28
CA GLY A 24 9.49 1.02 0.06
C GLY A 24 10.33 2.03 -0.71
N ASN A 25 9.85 3.28 -0.83
CA ASN A 25 10.59 4.36 -1.51
C ASN A 25 11.82 4.83 -0.72
N VAL A 26 11.71 4.93 0.61
CA VAL A 26 12.84 5.28 1.50
C VAL A 26 13.90 4.18 1.47
N GLN A 27 13.49 2.91 1.47
CA GLN A 27 14.39 1.77 1.30
C GLN A 27 15.11 1.85 -0.05
N GLU A 28 14.39 2.09 -1.15
CA GLU A 28 15.01 2.27 -2.46
C GLU A 28 16.04 3.41 -2.47
N LYS A 29 15.69 4.56 -1.87
CA LYS A 29 16.59 5.72 -1.78
C LYS A 29 17.83 5.39 -0.95
N ALA A 30 17.67 4.81 0.23
CA ALA A 30 18.78 4.45 1.12
C ALA A 30 19.74 3.45 0.44
N MET A 31 19.21 2.46 -0.28
CA MET A 31 20.02 1.47 -0.98
C MET A 31 20.77 2.07 -2.18
N LYS A 32 20.18 3.03 -2.90
CA LYS A 32 20.82 3.71 -4.04
C LYS A 32 21.85 4.77 -3.63
N GLU A 33 21.56 5.55 -2.58
CA GLU A 33 22.38 6.69 -2.17
C GLU A 33 23.59 6.26 -1.34
N PHE A 34 23.45 5.23 -0.51
CA PHE A 34 24.54 4.73 0.34
C PHE A 34 25.23 3.48 -0.21
N SER A 35 24.74 2.90 -1.32
CA SER A 35 25.21 1.59 -1.84
C SER A 35 25.26 0.51 -0.76
N ALA A 36 24.42 0.65 0.27
CA ALA A 36 24.41 -0.22 1.43
C ALA A 36 23.89 -1.60 1.04
N PRO A 37 24.51 -2.69 1.51
CA PRO A 37 24.00 -4.04 1.30
C PRO A 37 22.55 -4.16 1.81
N ASN A 38 21.69 -4.87 1.07
CA ASN A 38 20.30 -5.12 1.47
C ASN A 38 20.19 -5.62 2.93
N ALA A 39 21.15 -6.47 3.34
CA ALA A 39 21.23 -7.00 4.69
C ALA A 39 21.46 -5.93 5.78
N GLU A 40 22.22 -4.88 5.49
CA GLU A 40 22.51 -3.80 6.44
C GLU A 40 21.27 -2.92 6.66
N VAL A 41 20.56 -2.58 5.58
CA VAL A 41 19.30 -1.83 5.63
C VAL A 41 18.23 -2.60 6.42
N VAL A 42 18.14 -3.92 6.24
CA VAL A 42 17.29 -4.80 7.06
C VAL A 42 17.72 -4.74 8.51
N LEU A 43 18.99 -5.02 8.79
CA LEU A 43 19.48 -5.16 10.15
C LEU A 43 19.21 -3.90 10.96
N TYR A 44 19.50 -2.71 10.42
CA TYR A 44 19.21 -1.45 11.13
C TYR A 44 17.71 -1.19 11.29
N SER A 45 16.91 -1.38 10.24
CA SER A 45 15.46 -1.12 10.31
C SER A 45 14.77 -2.03 11.33
N TYR A 46 15.12 -3.32 11.33
CA TYR A 46 14.56 -4.29 12.27
C TYR A 46 15.13 -4.14 13.68
N SER A 47 16.38 -3.73 13.84
CA SER A 47 16.96 -3.47 15.17
C SER A 47 16.30 -2.27 15.85
N ILE A 48 16.09 -1.17 15.11
CA ILE A 48 15.36 -0.01 15.63
C ILE A 48 13.90 -0.39 15.93
N GLY A 49 13.25 -1.15 15.03
CA GLY A 49 11.90 -1.67 15.24
C GLY A 49 11.79 -2.55 16.47
N PHE A 50 12.79 -3.41 16.72
CA PHE A 50 12.86 -4.25 17.91
C PHE A 50 12.91 -3.42 19.20
N ILE A 51 13.76 -2.38 19.24
CA ILE A 51 13.84 -1.48 20.40
C ILE A 51 12.49 -0.80 20.65
N TYR A 52 11.83 -0.29 19.60
CA TYR A 52 10.51 0.32 19.71
C TYR A 52 9.46 -0.65 20.26
N LEU A 53 9.38 -1.87 19.69
CA LEU A 53 8.43 -2.89 20.13
C LEU A 53 8.71 -3.31 21.57
N PHE A 54 9.98 -3.45 21.94
CA PHE A 54 10.39 -3.81 23.30
C PHE A 54 9.93 -2.75 24.33
N ILE A 55 10.15 -1.47 24.04
CA ILE A 55 9.71 -0.37 24.92
C ILE A 55 8.18 -0.35 25.05
N ILE A 56 7.44 -0.52 23.95
CA ILE A 56 5.97 -0.56 23.97
C ILE A 56 5.45 -1.76 24.77
N LEU A 57 6.05 -2.93 24.60
CA LEU A 57 5.69 -4.14 25.34
C LEU A 57 5.94 -4.01 26.84
N LEU A 58 7.04 -3.37 27.22
CA LEU A 58 7.32 -3.02 28.62
C LEU A 58 6.29 -2.03 29.16
N ALA A 59 6.00 -0.94 28.44
CA ALA A 59 5.04 0.07 28.87
C ALA A 59 3.61 -0.49 29.02
N THR A 60 3.23 -1.45 28.18
CA THR A 60 1.90 -2.09 28.22
C THR A 60 1.84 -3.27 29.21
N ASN A 61 2.96 -3.65 29.84
CA ASN A 61 3.09 -4.83 30.71
C ASN A 61 2.66 -6.18 30.09
N ASN A 62 2.53 -6.25 28.76
CA ASN A 62 2.11 -7.47 28.06
C ASN A 62 3.25 -8.45 27.81
N LEU A 63 4.50 -8.05 28.06
CA LEU A 63 5.68 -8.89 27.87
C LEU A 63 5.62 -10.16 28.74
N LEU A 64 5.29 -10.00 30.03
CA LEU A 64 5.24 -11.11 30.98
C LEU A 64 4.09 -12.09 30.65
N SER A 65 2.92 -11.56 30.33
CA SER A 65 1.77 -12.36 29.90
C SER A 65 2.06 -13.16 28.62
N GLY A 66 2.80 -12.55 27.67
CA GLY A 66 3.23 -13.23 26.45
C GLY A 66 4.22 -14.37 26.72
N ILE A 67 5.20 -14.15 27.61
CA ILE A 67 6.16 -15.20 28.00
C ILE A 67 5.44 -16.34 28.71
N GLN A 68 4.49 -16.05 29.61
CA GLN A 68 3.69 -17.07 30.28
C GLN A 68 2.87 -17.91 29.30
N PHE A 69 2.26 -17.29 28.28
CA PHE A 69 1.54 -18.01 27.23
C PHE A 69 2.46 -18.92 26.41
N CYS A 70 3.62 -18.42 25.99
CA CYS A 70 4.62 -19.24 25.28
C CYS A 70 5.15 -20.40 26.13
N ALA A 71 5.26 -20.22 27.44
CA ALA A 71 5.71 -21.25 28.38
C ALA A 71 4.67 -22.36 28.60
N MET A 72 3.37 -22.09 28.39
CA MET A 72 2.32 -23.13 28.50
C MET A 72 2.34 -24.11 27.31
N HIS A 73 2.74 -23.66 26.12
CA HIS A 73 2.81 -24.50 24.91
C HIS A 73 4.16 -24.33 24.18
N PRO A 74 5.27 -24.76 24.78
CA PRO A 74 6.60 -24.43 24.28
C PRO A 74 6.89 -25.05 22.92
N TYR A 75 6.60 -26.35 22.71
CA TYR A 75 6.93 -27.02 21.44
C TYR A 75 6.19 -26.44 20.24
N GLU A 76 4.89 -26.18 20.36
CA GLU A 76 4.08 -25.62 19.26
C GLU A 76 4.40 -24.14 19.03
N THR A 77 4.47 -23.34 20.10
CA THR A 77 4.63 -21.89 19.99
C THR A 77 6.03 -21.51 19.51
N TYR A 78 7.09 -22.12 20.08
CA TYR A 78 8.45 -21.84 19.64
C TYR A 78 8.75 -22.47 18.27
N GLY A 79 8.23 -23.67 17.99
CA GLY A 79 8.42 -24.33 16.69
C GLY A 79 7.78 -23.56 15.54
N TYR A 80 6.48 -23.26 15.62
CA TYR A 80 5.79 -22.48 14.59
C TYR A 80 6.28 -21.03 14.56
N GLY A 81 6.60 -20.43 15.71
CA GLY A 81 7.17 -19.10 15.79
C GLY A 81 8.52 -18.98 15.08
N LEU A 82 9.39 -19.98 15.22
CA LEU A 82 10.68 -20.03 14.52
C LEU A 82 10.47 -20.18 13.02
N LEU A 83 9.66 -21.15 12.57
CA LEU A 83 9.38 -21.34 11.15
C LEU A 83 8.76 -20.10 10.50
N PHE A 84 7.82 -19.45 11.19
CA PHE A 84 7.20 -18.19 10.75
C PHE A 84 8.24 -17.06 10.68
N SER A 85 9.13 -16.94 11.67
CA SER A 85 10.17 -15.92 11.68
C SER A 85 11.21 -16.15 10.58
N LEU A 86 11.63 -17.40 10.36
CA LEU A 86 12.60 -17.76 9.32
C LEU A 86 12.05 -17.48 7.92
N THR A 87 10.82 -17.93 7.65
CA THR A 87 10.14 -17.65 6.37
C THR A 87 9.84 -16.17 6.19
N GLY A 88 9.50 -15.46 7.26
CA GLY A 88 9.34 -13.99 7.26
C GLY A 88 10.63 -13.26 6.90
N TYR A 89 11.76 -13.67 7.47
CA TYR A 89 13.08 -13.11 7.16
C TYR A 89 13.49 -13.37 5.70
N LEU A 90 13.32 -14.60 5.21
CA LEU A 90 13.58 -14.91 3.80
C LEU A 90 12.66 -14.10 2.87
N GLY A 91 11.38 -13.96 3.25
CA GLY A 91 10.40 -13.16 2.51
C GLY A 91 10.79 -11.70 2.40
N ILE A 92 11.21 -11.06 3.50
CA ILE A 92 11.64 -9.64 3.44
C ILE A 92 12.91 -9.47 2.61
N GLN A 93 13.86 -10.41 2.68
CA GLN A 93 15.08 -10.34 1.88
C GLN A 93 14.80 -10.44 0.38
N ILE A 94 13.84 -11.28 -0.03
CA ILE A 94 13.38 -11.34 -1.42
C ILE A 94 12.71 -10.02 -1.84
N VAL A 95 11.83 -9.47 -0.99
CA VAL A 95 11.15 -8.19 -1.28
C VAL A 95 12.15 -7.05 -1.44
N LEU A 96 13.15 -6.95 -0.56
CA LEU A 96 14.16 -5.90 -0.63
C LEU A 96 15.08 -6.06 -1.84
N THR A 97 15.45 -7.29 -2.16
CA THR A 97 16.19 -7.58 -3.40
C THR A 97 15.38 -7.17 -4.64
N LEU A 98 14.06 -7.37 -4.63
CA LEU A 98 13.17 -6.93 -5.69
C LEU A 98 13.05 -5.39 -5.77
N VAL A 99 13.02 -4.70 -4.62
CA VAL A 99 13.04 -3.23 -4.57
C VAL A 99 14.35 -2.70 -5.17
N CYS A 100 15.49 -3.30 -4.84
CA CYS A 100 16.79 -2.92 -5.40
C CYS A 100 16.89 -3.13 -6.91
N THR A 101 16.45 -4.29 -7.38
CA THR A 101 16.63 -4.69 -8.79
C THR A 101 15.58 -4.06 -9.72
N CYS A 102 14.34 -3.91 -9.26
CA CYS A 102 13.21 -3.47 -10.08
C CYS A 102 12.60 -2.11 -9.65
N GLY A 103 13.05 -1.53 -8.53
CA GLY A 103 12.50 -0.33 -7.92
C GLY A 103 11.27 -0.60 -7.04
N ALA A 104 10.98 0.33 -6.13
CA ALA A 104 9.87 0.24 -5.16
C ALA A 104 8.48 0.09 -5.79
N PRO A 105 8.10 0.82 -6.87
CA PRO A 105 6.75 0.71 -7.44
C PRO A 105 6.48 -0.65 -8.09
N THR A 106 7.53 -1.26 -8.66
CA THR A 106 7.45 -2.57 -9.30
C THR A 106 7.33 -3.66 -8.25
N ALA A 107 8.12 -3.57 -7.17
CA ALA A 107 8.04 -4.50 -6.04
C ALA A 107 6.67 -4.44 -5.32
N ALA A 108 6.10 -3.26 -5.14
CA ALA A 108 4.76 -3.08 -4.57
C ALA A 108 3.68 -3.75 -5.44
N SER A 109 3.79 -3.66 -6.76
CA SER A 109 2.88 -4.34 -7.69
C SER A 109 2.96 -5.87 -7.56
N VAL A 110 4.17 -6.44 -7.51
CA VAL A 110 4.38 -7.90 -7.37
C VAL A 110 3.84 -8.43 -6.04
N THR A 111 4.07 -7.71 -4.93
CA THR A 111 3.53 -8.12 -3.63
C THR A 111 2.00 -8.01 -3.57
N THR A 112 1.41 -7.05 -4.28
CA THR A 112 -0.05 -6.93 -4.40
C THR A 112 -0.64 -8.06 -5.24
N ALA A 113 0.03 -8.44 -6.34
CA ALA A 113 -0.36 -9.61 -7.13
C ALA A 113 -0.32 -10.89 -6.28
N ARG A 114 0.74 -11.08 -5.49
CA ARG A 114 0.82 -12.20 -4.52
C ARG A 114 -0.36 -12.18 -3.53
N LYS A 115 -0.66 -11.03 -2.93
CA LYS A 115 -1.81 -10.88 -2.01
C LYS A 115 -3.13 -11.24 -2.70
N ALA A 116 -3.34 -10.79 -3.94
CA ALA A 116 -4.54 -11.10 -4.72
C ALA A 116 -4.67 -12.60 -5.01
N VAL A 117 -3.58 -13.28 -5.38
CA VAL A 117 -3.56 -14.74 -5.59
C VAL A 117 -3.91 -15.48 -4.29
N THR A 118 -3.36 -15.07 -3.15
CA THR A 118 -3.71 -15.67 -1.85
C THR A 118 -5.18 -15.48 -1.50
N ILE A 119 -5.76 -14.31 -1.79
CA ILE A 119 -7.19 -14.04 -1.59
C ILE A 119 -8.03 -14.95 -2.50
N ALA A 120 -7.69 -15.04 -3.80
CA ALA A 120 -8.39 -15.89 -4.75
C ALA A 120 -8.35 -17.37 -4.33
N LEU A 121 -7.16 -17.86 -3.96
CA LEU A 121 -6.98 -19.22 -3.46
C LEU A 121 -7.80 -19.48 -2.18
N SER A 122 -7.88 -18.48 -1.29
CA SER A 122 -8.70 -18.58 -0.08
C SER A 122 -10.19 -18.73 -0.38
N PHE A 123 -10.71 -18.07 -1.42
CA PHE A 123 -12.11 -18.24 -1.86
C PHE A 123 -12.36 -19.58 -2.57
N VAL A 124 -11.34 -20.15 -3.22
CA VAL A 124 -11.43 -21.48 -3.86
C VAL A 124 -11.41 -22.61 -2.82
N PHE A 125 -10.51 -22.51 -1.83
CA PHE A 125 -10.35 -23.54 -0.79
C PHE A 125 -11.36 -23.43 0.34
N PHE A 126 -11.78 -22.22 0.72
CA PHE A 126 -12.82 -22.02 1.73
C PHE A 126 -14.10 -21.57 1.05
N ASN A 127 -15.12 -22.43 1.11
CA ASN A 127 -16.44 -22.23 0.49
C ASN A 127 -17.23 -21.10 1.20
N LYS A 128 -16.76 -19.85 1.11
CA LYS A 128 -17.48 -18.66 1.53
C LYS A 128 -18.50 -18.29 0.45
N PRO A 129 -19.67 -17.72 0.81
CA PRO A 129 -20.69 -17.35 -0.16
C PRO A 129 -20.12 -16.33 -1.16
N PHE A 130 -19.82 -16.80 -2.36
CA PHE A 130 -19.24 -16.01 -3.43
C PHE A 130 -20.30 -15.06 -3.98
N THR A 131 -20.11 -13.76 -3.72
CA THR A 131 -20.99 -12.70 -4.22
C THR A 131 -20.29 -11.96 -5.36
N MET A 132 -21.01 -11.67 -6.45
CA MET A 132 -20.46 -11.04 -7.66
C MET A 132 -19.81 -9.67 -7.43
N GLN A 133 -20.13 -8.98 -6.32
CA GLN A 133 -19.49 -7.73 -5.92
C GLN A 133 -17.98 -7.89 -5.65
N TYR A 134 -17.53 -9.04 -5.12
CA TYR A 134 -16.10 -9.28 -4.90
C TYR A 134 -15.34 -9.34 -6.22
N VAL A 135 -15.94 -9.94 -7.26
CA VAL A 135 -15.34 -10.02 -8.61
C VAL A 135 -15.19 -8.64 -9.22
N TRP A 136 -16.25 -7.83 -9.18
CA TRP A 136 -16.21 -6.45 -9.69
C TRP A 136 -15.16 -5.59 -8.97
N SER A 137 -15.09 -5.69 -7.64
CA SER A 137 -14.07 -4.97 -6.85
C SER A 137 -12.64 -5.43 -7.18
N GLY A 138 -12.43 -6.75 -7.37
CA GLY A 138 -11.14 -7.31 -7.75
C GLY A 138 -10.70 -6.88 -9.14
N CYS A 139 -11.61 -6.88 -10.12
CA CYS A 139 -11.34 -6.39 -11.47
C CYS A 139 -10.91 -4.93 -11.49
N ILE A 140 -11.55 -4.06 -10.70
CA ILE A 140 -11.18 -2.64 -10.58
C ILE A 140 -9.76 -2.48 -10.02
N VAL A 141 -9.41 -3.22 -8.97
CA VAL A 141 -8.07 -3.17 -8.35
C VAL A 141 -7.00 -3.65 -9.34
N LEU A 142 -7.25 -4.75 -10.04
CA LEU A 142 -6.33 -5.29 -11.06
C LEU A 142 -6.14 -4.33 -12.23
N LEU A 143 -7.22 -3.70 -12.72
CA LEU A 143 -7.15 -2.65 -13.73
C LEU A 143 -6.30 -1.48 -13.26
N GLY A 144 -6.46 -1.03 -12.01
CA GLY A 144 -5.67 0.06 -11.44
C GLY A 144 -4.17 -0.23 -11.41
N ILE A 145 -3.79 -1.45 -10.99
CA ILE A 145 -2.39 -1.90 -10.98
C ILE A 145 -1.85 -2.00 -12.41
N TYR A 146 -2.63 -2.57 -13.33
CA TYR A 146 -2.25 -2.71 -14.74
C TYR A 146 -2.02 -1.34 -15.40
N LEU A 147 -2.92 -0.38 -15.17
CA LEU A 147 -2.76 1.00 -15.64
C LEU A 147 -1.51 1.67 -15.06
N ASN A 148 -1.20 1.45 -13.78
CA ASN A 148 0.01 1.99 -13.14
C ASN A 148 1.27 1.46 -13.83
N MET A 149 1.34 0.14 -14.05
CA MET A 149 2.47 -0.49 -14.74
C MET A 149 2.57 -0.05 -16.20
N TYR A 150 1.45 0.06 -16.92
CA TYR A 150 1.41 0.51 -18.30
C TYR A 150 1.87 1.97 -18.44
N SER A 151 1.42 2.85 -17.54
CA SER A 151 1.84 4.25 -17.49
C SER A 151 3.36 4.39 -17.30
N LYS A 152 3.97 3.51 -16.52
CA LYS A 152 5.41 3.55 -16.28
C LYS A 152 6.23 3.02 -17.47
N ARG A 153 5.63 2.16 -18.29
CA ARG A 153 6.28 1.58 -19.47
C ARG A 153 6.11 2.42 -20.74
N ASN A 154 5.02 3.18 -20.85
CA ASN A 154 4.73 4.08 -21.98
C ASN A 154 4.44 5.52 -21.48
N PRO A 155 5.48 6.30 -21.15
CA PRO A 155 5.31 7.65 -20.60
C PRO A 155 4.59 8.61 -21.57
N ASP A 156 4.72 8.39 -22.88
CA ASP A 156 4.11 9.23 -23.92
C ASP A 156 2.58 9.10 -23.95
N ALA A 157 2.04 7.90 -23.72
CA ALA A 157 0.60 7.68 -23.65
C ALA A 157 -0.02 8.41 -22.44
N PHE A 158 0.67 8.38 -21.30
CA PHE A 158 0.22 9.09 -20.10
C PHE A 158 0.33 10.61 -20.27
N ASN A 159 1.38 11.12 -20.91
CA ASN A 159 1.53 12.54 -21.20
C ASN A 159 0.42 13.05 -22.13
N ASN A 160 0.03 12.27 -23.14
CA ASN A 160 -1.10 12.60 -24.02
C ASN A 160 -2.44 12.62 -23.27
N ILE A 161 -2.69 11.64 -22.39
CA ILE A 161 -3.88 11.62 -21.53
C ILE A 161 -3.90 12.82 -20.59
N LYS A 162 -2.77 13.11 -19.93
CA LYS A 162 -2.62 14.26 -19.03
C LYS A 162 -2.84 15.59 -19.75
N GLN A 163 -2.32 15.73 -20.97
CA GLN A 163 -2.55 16.91 -21.82
C GLN A 163 -4.02 17.05 -22.21
N THR A 164 -4.71 15.95 -22.56
CA THR A 164 -6.13 15.95 -22.90
C THR A 164 -7.02 16.28 -21.70
N VAL A 165 -6.70 15.75 -20.52
CA VAL A 165 -7.43 16.07 -19.29
C VAL A 165 -7.21 17.53 -18.89
N ASN A 166 -5.98 18.04 -18.99
CA ASN A 166 -5.71 19.46 -18.73
C ASN A 166 -6.42 20.37 -19.74
N SER A 167 -6.44 20.03 -21.04
CA SER A 167 -7.13 20.83 -22.05
C SER A 167 -8.65 20.84 -21.84
N LEU A 168 -9.23 19.72 -21.41
CA LEU A 168 -10.63 19.62 -20.97
C LEU A 168 -10.89 20.45 -19.71
N TYR A 169 -10.04 20.36 -18.69
CA TYR A 169 -10.18 21.13 -17.45
C TYR A 169 -10.14 22.64 -17.72
N TYR A 170 -9.19 23.10 -18.54
CA TYR A 170 -9.14 24.51 -18.96
C TYR A 170 -10.37 24.90 -19.79
N SER A 171 -10.82 24.05 -20.72
CA SER A 171 -12.04 24.33 -21.51
C SER A 171 -13.29 24.44 -20.65
N ILE A 172 -13.45 23.56 -19.65
CA ILE A 172 -14.59 23.58 -18.73
C ILE A 172 -14.51 24.79 -17.80
N SER A 173 -13.33 25.07 -17.23
CA SER A 173 -13.08 26.24 -16.38
C SER A 173 -13.35 27.55 -17.13
N ASP A 174 -12.93 27.65 -18.39
CA ASP A 174 -13.16 28.84 -19.22
C ASP A 174 -14.65 28.98 -19.62
N LYS A 175 -15.36 27.85 -19.83
CA LYS A 175 -16.81 27.84 -20.07
C LYS A 175 -17.59 28.29 -18.82
N ILE A 176 -17.14 27.92 -17.62
CA ILE A 176 -17.71 28.35 -16.34
C ILE A 176 -17.41 29.83 -16.07
N ARG A 177 -16.17 30.28 -16.34
CA ARG A 177 -15.74 31.69 -16.25
C ARG A 177 -16.60 32.59 -17.17
N LYS A 178 -16.82 32.18 -18.42
CA LYS A 178 -17.65 32.92 -19.39
C LYS A 178 -19.13 32.93 -19.02
N ARG A 179 -19.68 31.83 -18.46
CA ARG A 179 -21.06 31.84 -17.93
C ARG A 179 -21.25 32.78 -16.75
N THR A 180 -20.23 32.96 -15.92
CA THR A 180 -20.27 33.88 -14.77
C THR A 180 -20.17 35.35 -15.18
N HIS A 181 -19.70 35.65 -16.41
CA HIS A 181 -19.42 37.00 -16.89
C HIS A 181 -20.32 37.47 -18.05
N SER A 182 -21.51 36.88 -18.22
CA SER A 182 -22.57 37.39 -19.10
C SER A 182 -23.45 38.42 -18.34
N PRO A 183 -23.87 39.53 -18.97
CA PRO A 183 -23.72 40.87 -18.43
C PRO A 183 -24.95 41.39 -17.67
N ASN A 184 -24.75 41.84 -16.44
CA ASN A 184 -25.70 42.72 -15.72
C ASN A 184 -25.04 44.04 -15.27
N ARG A 185 -24.11 44.56 -16.09
CA ARG A 185 -23.45 45.86 -15.90
C ARG A 185 -23.53 46.73 -17.16
N ARG A 186 -24.71 46.84 -17.77
CA ARG A 186 -24.99 47.82 -18.85
C ARG A 186 -26.18 48.75 -18.53
N LEU A 187 -26.53 48.94 -17.25
CA LEU A 187 -27.63 49.83 -16.81
C LEU A 187 -27.21 50.93 -15.81
N LEU A 188 -25.92 51.13 -15.54
CA LEU A 188 -25.43 52.16 -14.60
C LEU A 188 -24.47 53.18 -15.27
N ILE A 189 -24.71 53.54 -16.53
CA ILE A 189 -23.96 54.62 -17.21
C ILE A 189 -24.92 55.63 -17.85
N ASN A 190 -26.20 55.67 -17.44
CA ASN A 190 -27.14 56.62 -18.03
C ASN A 190 -28.15 57.21 -17.04
N ILE A 191 -27.64 57.70 -15.90
CA ILE A 191 -28.30 58.71 -15.06
C ILE A 191 -27.22 59.70 -14.62
#